data_AF-A0A5C7WST9-F1
#
_entry.id   AF-A0A5C7WST9-F1
#
_cell.length_a   1.000
_cell.length_b   1.000
_cell.length_c   1.000
_cell.angle_alpha   90.00
_cell.angle_beta   90.00
_cell.angle_gamma   90.00
#
_symmetry.space_group_name_H-M   'P 1'
#
loop_
_entity.id
_entity.type
_entity.pdbx_description
1 polymer ?
#
loop_
_entity_poly.entity_id
_entity_poly.type
_entity_poly.pdbx_seq_one_letter_code
_entity_poly.pdbx_strand_id
1 'polypeptide(L)'
;MASSSAGRSRNADAAQVGDDTDPTHVLLIGTDGTNLSKVLEYTYDDPNSGFRVVMDQGVTGATSLVGHTTISGPSWTTILTGVWDSKSGVINNLFDPAPYIPWPTVFNQLEYFDSTIDTAVFANWKYINDIAAAGSYPVAPADNVFVEFSNSWEDTDDLVVDATIARINATQATDSAFMFSYQVAVDEAGHAHGGGSPEYAAAVVNTSENIARIMDAIDAWETANPGQEWTVIVTTDHGHQQSVGFGHGFQSPNETSSFVIFDLEGDGANDGKQNLAYTTADITPTIVSLFGAPSRSDFDGAPLYGKVTSIVDPTDLKQALDDAIAMYGYPNIGVNIALGVRTVFASIPYFLDGFVTTVTDQLQAIVDADIFLVSALAGVAEFVVQIVGDIAVGTTQALARVVATLTGSGVIPPSDPPLPPPSSAALETLLPAAVLV
;
A
#
# COMPACT_ATOMS: atom_id res chain seq x y z
N MET A 1 -20.39 17.55 -27.69
CA MET A 1 -19.04 17.89 -28.14
C MET A 1 -18.18 16.70 -27.74
N ALA A 2 -17.65 15.96 -28.72
CA ALA A 2 -16.88 14.76 -28.46
C ALA A 2 -15.45 15.17 -28.09
N SER A 3 -15.04 14.88 -26.85
CA SER A 3 -13.63 14.88 -26.48
C SER A 3 -13.00 13.65 -27.12
N SER A 4 -12.09 13.87 -28.05
CA SER A 4 -11.26 12.80 -28.62
C SER A 4 -10.15 12.50 -27.61
N SER A 5 -10.16 11.31 -27.01
CA SER A 5 -8.95 10.75 -26.39
C SER A 5 -7.91 10.55 -27.48
N ALA A 6 -7.01 11.50 -27.60
CA ALA A 6 -5.85 11.39 -28.48
C ALA A 6 -4.89 10.42 -27.78
N GLY A 7 -4.77 9.20 -28.30
CA GLY A 7 -3.72 8.27 -27.88
C GLY A 7 -2.36 8.96 -27.97
N ARG A 8 -1.59 8.91 -26.87
CA ARG A 8 -0.26 9.49 -26.80
C ARG A 8 0.62 8.79 -27.83
N SER A 9 1.24 9.57 -28.72
CA SER A 9 2.29 9.06 -29.60
C SER A 9 3.60 9.01 -28.81
N ARG A 10 3.79 7.99 -27.98
CA ARG A 10 5.02 7.74 -27.23
C ARG A 10 6.07 7.17 -28.21
N ASN A 11 7.24 7.81 -28.30
CA ASN A 11 8.33 7.33 -29.17
C ASN A 11 8.91 6.06 -28.54
N ALA A 12 8.72 4.93 -29.20
CA ALA A 12 9.31 3.66 -28.79
C ALA A 12 10.83 3.68 -29.04
N ASP A 13 11.61 3.89 -27.99
CA ASP A 13 12.97 3.36 -27.90
C ASP A 13 13.10 2.58 -26.59
N ALA A 14 12.95 1.26 -26.71
CA ALA A 14 13.12 0.35 -25.60
C ALA A 14 14.58 0.28 -25.16
N ALA A 15 14.78 0.30 -23.85
CA ALA A 15 15.99 -0.03 -23.11
C ALA A 15 17.14 0.98 -23.19
N GLN A 16 17.02 2.09 -22.47
CA GLN A 16 18.09 2.60 -21.61
C GLN A 16 17.42 3.09 -20.32
N VAL A 17 17.71 2.47 -19.19
CA VAL A 17 17.58 3.17 -17.89
C VAL A 17 18.45 4.42 -18.06
N GLY A 18 17.88 5.60 -17.82
CA GLY A 18 18.52 6.89 -18.05
C GLY A 18 19.94 6.93 -17.49
N ASP A 19 20.79 7.77 -18.09
CA ASP A 19 22.09 8.11 -17.50
C ASP A 19 21.87 8.56 -16.04
N ASP A 20 22.86 8.36 -15.16
CA ASP A 20 22.81 8.55 -13.69
C ASP A 20 22.58 10.03 -13.27
N THR A 21 22.07 10.86 -14.18
CA THR A 21 21.89 12.31 -14.10
C THR A 21 20.54 12.81 -14.59
N ASP A 22 19.68 11.97 -15.20
CA ASP A 22 18.35 12.42 -15.62
C ASP A 22 17.37 12.40 -14.43
N PRO A 23 16.61 13.49 -14.20
CA PRO A 23 15.63 13.56 -13.10
C PRO A 23 14.60 12.43 -13.18
N THR A 24 14.36 11.78 -12.05
CA THR A 24 13.42 10.65 -11.96
C THR A 24 12.16 11.08 -11.23
N HIS A 25 10.99 10.87 -11.84
CA HIS A 25 9.69 11.21 -11.25
C HIS A 25 8.86 9.94 -11.03
N VAL A 26 8.55 9.62 -9.77
CA VAL A 26 7.77 8.43 -9.41
C VAL A 26 6.62 8.79 -8.49
N LEU A 27 5.41 8.39 -8.87
CA LEU A 27 4.21 8.49 -8.04
C LEU A 27 3.70 7.10 -7.67
N LEU A 28 3.61 6.83 -6.37
CA LEU A 28 2.85 5.71 -5.82
C LEU A 28 1.45 6.20 -5.42
N ILE A 29 0.41 5.53 -5.91
CA ILE A 29 -0.99 5.75 -5.53
C ILE A 29 -1.45 4.51 -4.77
N GLY A 30 -1.78 4.69 -3.50
CA GLY A 30 -2.32 3.64 -2.64
C GLY A 30 -3.83 3.79 -2.47
N THR A 31 -4.57 2.71 -2.67
CA THR A 31 -6.03 2.65 -2.45
C THR A 31 -6.31 1.55 -1.45
N ASP A 32 -6.61 1.89 -0.19
CA ASP A 32 -6.76 0.91 0.89
C ASP A 32 -7.94 -0.05 0.64
N GLY A 33 -7.78 -1.33 0.97
CA GLY A 33 -8.85 -2.32 0.94
C GLY A 33 -9.57 -2.52 -0.39
N THR A 34 -8.96 -2.15 -1.53
CA THR A 34 -9.62 -2.05 -2.84
C THR A 34 -9.54 -3.35 -3.64
N ASN A 35 -10.66 -4.02 -3.86
CA ASN A 35 -10.68 -5.25 -4.66
C ASN A 35 -10.60 -4.97 -6.17
N LEU A 36 -9.59 -5.52 -6.85
CA LEU A 36 -9.44 -5.42 -8.31
C LEU A 36 -10.69 -5.92 -9.06
N SER A 37 -11.34 -6.99 -8.60
CA SER A 37 -12.58 -7.47 -9.21
C SER A 37 -13.70 -6.43 -9.20
N LYS A 38 -13.76 -5.57 -8.17
CA LYS A 38 -14.73 -4.48 -8.07
C LYS A 38 -14.35 -3.29 -8.95
N VAL A 39 -13.07 -3.03 -9.12
CA VAL A 39 -12.57 -2.10 -10.14
C VAL A 39 -13.00 -2.56 -11.54
N LEU A 40 -12.76 -3.83 -11.88
CA LEU A 40 -13.16 -4.40 -13.17
C LEU A 40 -14.68 -4.37 -13.41
N GLU A 41 -15.45 -4.59 -12.35
CA GLU A 41 -16.91 -4.56 -12.37
C GLU A 41 -17.48 -3.15 -12.58
N TYR A 42 -16.95 -2.15 -11.87
CA TYR A 42 -17.60 -0.84 -11.76
C TYR A 42 -17.00 0.25 -12.64
N THR A 43 -15.72 0.17 -13.00
CA THR A 43 -15.01 1.31 -13.63
C THR A 43 -14.43 0.97 -15.00
N TYR A 44 -14.03 -0.27 -15.24
CA TYR A 44 -13.28 -0.66 -16.44
C TYR A 44 -13.96 -0.33 -17.79
N ASP A 45 -15.29 -0.41 -17.85
CA ASP A 45 -16.04 -0.20 -19.09
C ASP A 45 -16.15 1.30 -19.45
N ASP A 46 -15.84 2.21 -18.51
CA ASP A 46 -15.63 3.63 -18.81
C ASP A 46 -14.15 3.87 -19.18
N PRO A 47 -13.85 4.21 -20.45
CA PRO A 47 -12.48 4.45 -20.90
C PRO A 47 -11.81 5.66 -20.26
N ASN A 48 -12.57 6.55 -19.60
CA ASN A 48 -12.02 7.71 -18.91
C ASN A 48 -11.92 7.52 -17.40
N SER A 49 -12.30 6.35 -16.86
CA SER A 49 -12.12 6.08 -15.45
C SER A 49 -10.63 5.94 -15.14
N GLY A 50 -10.17 6.47 -14.00
CA GLY A 50 -8.75 6.50 -13.68
C GLY A 50 -8.09 5.12 -13.64
N PHE A 51 -8.75 4.12 -13.06
CA PHE A 51 -8.24 2.74 -13.10
C PHE A 51 -8.09 2.23 -14.53
N ARG A 52 -9.07 2.50 -15.41
CA ARG A 52 -8.97 2.09 -16.80
C ARG A 52 -7.83 2.79 -17.52
N VAL A 53 -7.64 4.09 -17.27
CA VAL A 53 -6.54 4.89 -17.83
C VAL A 53 -5.18 4.30 -17.44
N VAL A 54 -4.93 4.04 -16.16
CA VAL A 54 -3.63 3.48 -15.73
C VAL A 54 -3.42 2.04 -16.19
N MET A 55 -4.49 1.23 -16.35
CA MET A 55 -4.39 -0.11 -16.94
C MET A 55 -4.05 -0.06 -18.43
N ASP A 56 -4.64 0.87 -19.17
CA ASP A 56 -4.40 1.04 -20.61
C ASP A 56 -2.98 1.60 -20.88
N GLN A 57 -2.40 2.34 -19.93
CA GLN A 57 -1.06 2.93 -20.06
C GLN A 57 0.05 2.10 -19.40
N GLY A 58 -0.29 1.05 -18.66
CA GLY A 58 0.68 0.29 -17.88
C GLY A 58 0.53 -1.22 -18.01
N VAL A 59 1.25 -1.92 -17.14
CA VAL A 59 1.18 -3.37 -16.98
C VAL A 59 0.45 -3.70 -15.68
N THR A 60 -0.63 -4.46 -15.77
CA THR A 60 -1.45 -4.82 -14.60
C THR A 60 -1.15 -6.21 -14.10
N GLY A 61 -0.74 -6.33 -12.84
CA GLY A 61 -0.64 -7.60 -12.13
C GLY A 61 -1.77 -7.73 -11.13
N ALA A 62 -2.67 -8.69 -11.34
CA ALA A 62 -3.51 -9.20 -10.26
C ALA A 62 -2.58 -9.94 -9.28
N THR A 63 -2.48 -9.49 -8.03
CA THR A 63 -1.60 -10.07 -7.02
C THR A 63 -2.38 -10.71 -5.87
N SER A 64 -1.70 -11.53 -5.08
CA SER A 64 -2.32 -12.21 -3.95
C SER A 64 -1.44 -12.19 -2.71
N LEU A 65 -2.08 -12.00 -1.57
CA LEU A 65 -1.50 -12.03 -0.23
C LEU A 65 -1.73 -13.38 0.45
N VAL A 66 -2.08 -14.43 -0.30
CA VAL A 66 -2.27 -15.77 0.28
C VAL A 66 -0.99 -16.20 0.99
N GLY A 67 -1.12 -16.47 2.29
CA GLY A 67 0.01 -16.79 3.17
C GLY A 67 0.64 -15.60 3.89
N HIS A 68 0.13 -14.39 3.65
CA HIS A 68 0.48 -13.15 4.34
C HIS A 68 -0.76 -12.54 4.99
N THR A 69 -0.56 -11.71 6.01
CA THR A 69 -1.68 -11.03 6.67
C THR A 69 -2.35 -10.03 5.71
N THR A 70 -3.65 -9.83 5.89
CA THR A 70 -4.46 -8.86 5.15
C THR A 70 -4.83 -7.68 6.03
N ILE A 71 -3.97 -7.32 7.00
CA ILE A 71 -4.13 -6.14 7.87
C ILE A 71 -3.26 -5.00 7.31
N SER A 72 -3.81 -3.78 7.30
CA SER A 72 -3.25 -2.64 6.57
C SER A 72 -1.83 -2.26 7.03
N GLY A 73 -1.59 -2.10 8.34
CA GLY A 73 -0.27 -1.72 8.86
C GLY A 73 0.88 -2.61 8.38
N PRO A 74 0.80 -3.95 8.56
CA PRO A 74 1.75 -4.89 7.98
C PRO A 74 1.85 -4.86 6.45
N SER A 75 0.73 -4.73 5.73
CA SER A 75 0.72 -4.70 4.26
C SER A 75 1.36 -3.42 3.70
N TRP A 76 1.01 -2.23 4.22
CA TRP A 76 1.67 -0.97 3.86
C TRP A 76 3.14 -0.96 4.27
N THR A 77 3.49 -1.58 5.40
CA THR A 77 4.89 -1.80 5.75
C THR A 77 5.61 -2.60 4.67
N THR A 78 4.99 -3.66 4.15
CA THR A 78 5.57 -4.45 3.05
C THR A 78 5.78 -3.58 1.81
N ILE A 79 4.75 -2.84 1.38
CA ILE A 79 4.81 -1.98 0.20
C ILE A 79 5.94 -0.95 0.31
N LEU A 80 6.09 -0.33 1.49
CA LEU A 80 7.01 0.78 1.75
C LEU A 80 8.40 0.35 2.22
N THR A 81 8.65 -0.94 2.48
CA THR A 81 9.98 -1.47 2.86
C THR A 81 10.50 -2.57 1.95
N GLY A 82 9.63 -3.19 1.14
CA GLY A 82 9.98 -4.31 0.27
C GLY A 82 10.15 -5.65 0.99
N VAL A 83 9.75 -5.75 2.27
CA VAL A 83 9.85 -6.98 3.07
C VAL A 83 8.52 -7.37 3.71
N TRP A 84 8.20 -8.66 3.68
CA TRP A 84 6.97 -9.19 4.26
C TRP A 84 6.96 -9.10 5.79
N ASP A 85 5.78 -9.31 6.38
CA ASP A 85 5.54 -9.40 7.82
C ASP A 85 6.40 -10.46 8.54
N SER A 86 6.87 -11.48 7.81
CA SER A 86 7.82 -12.49 8.32
C SER A 86 9.20 -11.94 8.67
N LYS A 87 9.56 -10.78 8.08
CA LYS A 87 10.78 -10.00 8.35
C LYS A 87 10.50 -8.78 9.21
N SER A 88 9.55 -7.94 8.80
CA SER A 88 9.29 -6.66 9.48
C SER A 88 8.81 -6.83 10.92
N GLY A 89 8.04 -7.88 11.20
CA GLY A 89 7.48 -8.11 12.53
C GLY A 89 6.35 -7.14 12.90
N VAL A 90 5.84 -6.36 11.94
CA VAL A 90 4.62 -5.55 12.12
C VAL A 90 3.42 -6.48 12.05
N ILE A 91 2.51 -6.37 13.03
CA ILE A 91 1.43 -7.36 13.22
C ILE A 91 0.03 -6.76 13.18
N ASN A 92 -0.11 -5.45 13.36
CA ASN A 92 -1.38 -4.74 13.47
C ASN A 92 -1.24 -3.23 13.21
N ASN A 93 -2.36 -2.54 13.33
CA ASN A 93 -2.51 -1.10 13.11
C ASN A 93 -2.14 -0.26 14.36
N LEU A 94 -1.44 -0.84 15.35
CA LEU A 94 -0.81 -0.07 16.43
C LEU A 94 0.61 0.30 16.01
N PHE A 95 0.83 1.60 15.80
CA PHE A 95 2.10 2.07 15.27
C PHE A 95 3.26 1.78 16.23
N ASP A 96 4.35 1.23 15.67
CA ASP A 96 5.64 1.07 16.35
C ASP A 96 6.73 1.49 15.36
N PRO A 97 7.55 2.50 15.66
CA PRO A 97 8.61 2.93 14.76
C PRO A 97 9.81 1.97 14.71
N ALA A 98 9.94 1.04 15.67
CA ALA A 98 11.14 0.22 15.83
C ALA A 98 11.47 -0.67 14.61
N PRO A 99 10.51 -1.31 13.92
CA PRO A 99 10.76 -2.12 12.72
C PRO A 99 11.43 -1.35 11.58
N TYR A 100 11.19 -0.04 11.45
CA TYR A 100 11.68 0.77 10.35
C TYR A 100 13.16 1.18 10.49
N ILE A 101 13.81 0.82 11.59
CA ILE A 101 15.27 0.97 11.76
C ILE A 101 16.03 -0.16 11.04
N PRO A 102 15.81 -1.45 11.35
CA PRO A 102 16.41 -2.54 10.58
C PRO A 102 15.84 -2.69 9.17
N TRP A 103 14.61 -2.23 8.94
CA TRP A 103 13.91 -2.30 7.65
C TRP A 103 13.55 -0.89 7.16
N PRO A 104 14.53 -0.13 6.62
CA PRO A 104 14.30 1.26 6.22
C PRO A 104 13.22 1.33 5.14
N THR A 105 12.35 2.34 5.24
CA THR A 105 11.34 2.61 4.21
C THR A 105 12.00 3.04 2.90
N VAL A 106 11.25 3.02 1.80
CA VAL A 106 11.68 3.60 0.52
C VAL A 106 12.10 5.07 0.70
N PHE A 107 11.39 5.85 1.51
CA PHE A 107 11.76 7.23 1.84
C PHE A 107 13.14 7.30 2.49
N ASN A 108 13.37 6.48 3.52
CA ASN A 108 14.67 6.44 4.20
C ASN A 108 15.81 6.07 3.25
N GLN A 109 15.57 5.16 2.31
CA GLN A 109 16.57 4.71 1.35
C GLN A 109 16.91 5.82 0.34
N LEU A 110 15.92 6.54 -0.17
CA LEU A 110 16.12 7.66 -1.11
C LEU A 110 16.77 8.86 -0.42
N GLU A 111 16.25 9.30 0.72
CA GLU A 111 16.77 10.45 1.48
C GLU A 111 18.21 10.22 1.98
N TYR A 112 18.57 8.96 2.30
CA TYR A 112 19.95 8.60 2.63
C TYR A 112 20.86 8.58 1.40
N PHE A 113 20.36 8.09 0.27
CA PHE A 113 21.12 7.97 -0.97
C PHE A 113 21.43 9.34 -1.56
N ASP A 114 20.41 10.18 -1.70
CA ASP A 114 20.52 11.56 -2.18
C ASP A 114 19.44 12.42 -1.54
N SER A 115 19.83 13.28 -0.61
CA SER A 115 18.92 14.19 0.10
C SER A 115 18.39 15.34 -0.76
N THR A 116 18.71 15.37 -2.06
CA THR A 116 18.09 16.27 -3.03
C THR A 116 16.89 15.65 -3.74
N ILE A 117 16.66 14.35 -3.57
CA ILE A 117 15.43 13.70 -4.03
C ILE A 117 14.27 14.23 -3.19
N ASP A 118 13.27 14.78 -3.86
CA ASP A 118 12.09 15.35 -3.24
C ASP A 118 11.10 14.25 -2.86
N THR A 119 11.10 13.82 -1.60
CA THR A 119 10.14 12.84 -1.10
C THR A 119 8.94 13.50 -0.44
N ALA A 120 7.73 13.07 -0.81
CA ALA A 120 6.48 13.60 -0.24
C ALA A 120 5.42 12.52 -0.02
N VAL A 121 4.59 12.72 1.00
CA VAL A 121 3.48 11.82 1.39
C VAL A 121 2.22 12.63 1.64
N PHE A 122 1.12 12.20 1.04
CA PHE A 122 -0.21 12.75 1.25
C PHE A 122 -1.13 11.61 1.64
N ALA A 123 -1.66 11.65 2.86
CA ALA A 123 -2.46 10.56 3.40
C ALA A 123 -3.54 11.06 4.35
N ASN A 124 -4.67 10.37 4.40
CA ASN A 124 -5.75 10.60 5.34
C ASN A 124 -5.89 9.52 6.41
N TRP A 125 -4.92 8.60 6.48
CA TRP A 125 -4.72 7.71 7.61
C TRP A 125 -3.38 7.99 8.27
N LYS A 126 -3.43 8.47 9.52
CA LYS A 126 -2.24 8.92 10.27
C LYS A 126 -1.13 7.85 10.36
N TYR A 127 -1.47 6.56 10.35
CA TYR A 127 -0.49 5.49 10.36
C TYR A 127 0.49 5.57 9.18
N ILE A 128 0.04 5.98 7.99
CA ILE A 128 0.90 6.17 6.82
C ILE A 128 1.90 7.32 7.05
N ASN A 129 1.43 8.45 7.57
CA ASN A 129 2.30 9.57 7.93
C ASN A 129 3.30 9.17 9.03
N ASP A 130 2.90 8.30 9.96
CA ASP A 130 3.79 7.78 10.99
C ASP A 130 4.87 6.84 10.41
N ILE A 131 4.55 5.99 9.42
CA ILE A 131 5.56 5.22 8.67
C ILE A 131 6.55 6.17 7.96
N ALA A 132 6.05 7.21 7.30
CA ALA A 132 6.87 8.18 6.58
C ALA A 132 7.79 8.98 7.53
N ALA A 133 7.36 9.19 8.78
CA ALA A 133 8.13 9.82 9.84
C ALA A 133 9.08 8.86 10.59
N ALA A 134 9.04 7.57 10.27
CA ALA A 134 9.84 6.55 10.94
C ALA A 134 11.25 6.41 10.36
N GLY A 135 12.10 5.74 11.15
CA GLY A 135 13.47 5.43 10.76
C GLY A 135 14.43 6.63 10.87
N SER A 136 15.58 6.53 10.20
CA SER A 136 16.69 7.50 10.40
C SER A 136 16.69 8.67 9.42
N TYR A 137 15.99 8.54 8.31
CA TYR A 137 15.91 9.52 7.22
C TYR A 137 14.45 9.70 6.80
N PRO A 138 13.59 10.20 7.70
CA PRO A 138 12.16 10.32 7.44
C PRO A 138 11.88 11.37 6.35
N VAL A 139 10.67 11.31 5.78
CA VAL A 139 10.14 12.40 4.96
C VAL A 139 10.13 13.69 5.77
N ALA A 140 10.53 14.80 5.16
CA ALA A 140 10.54 16.09 5.83
C ALA A 140 9.14 16.44 6.37
N PRO A 141 9.01 17.03 7.58
CA PRO A 141 7.69 17.33 8.16
C PRO A 141 6.80 18.23 7.31
N ALA A 142 7.38 19.06 6.44
CA ALA A 142 6.64 19.92 5.51
C ALA A 142 6.03 19.15 4.33
N ASP A 143 6.60 18.00 3.99
CA ASP A 143 6.23 17.15 2.85
C ASP A 143 5.51 15.86 3.30
N ASN A 144 5.37 15.64 4.61
CA ASN A 144 4.57 14.58 5.20
C ASN A 144 3.18 15.11 5.64
N VAL A 145 2.27 15.21 4.67
CA VAL A 145 0.97 15.86 4.82
C VAL A 145 -0.09 14.86 5.28
N PHE A 146 -0.60 15.08 6.49
CA PHE A 146 -1.78 14.38 7.00
C PHE A 146 -3.04 15.22 6.71
N VAL A 147 -3.99 14.63 6.00
CA VAL A 147 -5.30 15.21 5.71
C VAL A 147 -6.31 14.68 6.74
N GLU A 148 -6.77 15.56 7.63
CA GLU A 148 -7.77 15.19 8.63
C GLU A 148 -9.12 14.87 7.97
N PHE A 149 -9.86 13.94 8.58
CA PHE A 149 -11.20 13.56 8.15
C PHE A 149 -12.11 14.79 7.96
N SER A 150 -12.72 14.85 6.78
CA SER A 150 -13.75 15.81 6.37
C SER A 150 -15.13 15.15 6.37
N ASN A 151 -16.16 15.73 5.73
CA ASN A 151 -17.56 15.27 5.89
C ASN A 151 -17.79 13.77 5.62
N SER A 152 -17.03 13.19 4.69
CA SER A 152 -16.97 11.75 4.43
C SER A 152 -15.54 11.35 4.05
N TRP A 153 -15.27 10.04 3.98
CA TRP A 153 -13.96 9.56 3.55
C TRP A 153 -13.69 9.85 2.08
N GLU A 154 -14.69 9.83 1.21
CA GLU A 154 -14.60 10.26 -0.18
C GLU A 154 -14.22 11.74 -0.30
N ASP A 155 -14.91 12.62 0.45
CA ASP A 155 -14.54 14.06 0.55
C ASP A 155 -13.11 14.24 1.07
N THR A 156 -12.62 13.32 1.91
CA THR A 156 -11.27 13.37 2.48
C THR A 156 -10.22 12.88 1.49
N ASP A 157 -10.51 11.80 0.74
CA ASP A 157 -9.68 11.33 -0.38
C ASP A 157 -9.52 12.42 -1.44
N ASP A 158 -10.59 13.17 -1.74
CA ASP A 158 -10.55 14.31 -2.68
C ASP A 158 -9.57 15.40 -2.25
N LEU A 159 -9.46 15.66 -0.95
CA LEU A 159 -8.49 16.61 -0.38
C LEU A 159 -7.05 16.08 -0.42
N VAL A 160 -6.85 14.77 -0.24
CA VAL A 160 -5.54 14.14 -0.48
C VAL A 160 -5.13 14.34 -1.94
N VAL A 161 -6.06 14.07 -2.86
CA VAL A 161 -5.83 14.20 -4.30
C VAL A 161 -5.53 15.64 -4.72
N ASP A 162 -6.24 16.62 -4.15
CA ASP A 162 -5.95 18.04 -4.38
C ASP A 162 -4.53 18.42 -3.92
N ALA A 163 -4.09 17.90 -2.76
CA ALA A 163 -2.74 18.14 -2.26
C ALA A 163 -1.67 17.48 -3.14
N THR A 164 -1.90 16.23 -3.57
CA THR A 164 -1.03 15.51 -4.52
C THR A 164 -0.90 16.26 -5.84
N ILE A 165 -2.02 16.70 -6.43
CA ILE A 165 -2.04 17.47 -7.69
C ILE A 165 -1.32 18.81 -7.52
N ALA A 166 -1.48 19.50 -6.38
CA ALA A 166 -0.73 20.71 -6.10
C ALA A 166 0.78 20.46 -6.07
N ARG A 167 1.22 19.32 -5.53
CA ARG A 167 2.64 18.93 -5.50
C ARG A 167 3.18 18.56 -6.88
N ILE A 168 2.44 17.79 -7.67
CA ILE A 168 2.79 17.48 -9.07
C ILE A 168 3.02 18.78 -9.86
N ASN A 169 2.07 19.72 -9.79
CA ASN A 169 2.17 21.01 -10.48
C ASN A 169 3.34 21.89 -10.01
N ALA A 170 3.81 21.72 -8.77
CA ALA A 170 4.94 22.46 -8.21
C ALA A 170 6.31 21.83 -8.55
N THR A 171 6.33 20.57 -8.96
CA THR A 171 7.55 19.81 -9.25
C THR A 171 8.28 20.42 -10.42
N GLN A 172 9.59 20.70 -10.26
CA GLN A 172 10.42 21.14 -11.36
C GLN A 172 10.94 19.94 -12.14
N ALA A 173 10.94 20.03 -13.45
CA ALA A 173 11.46 19.01 -14.34
C ALA A 173 12.96 18.67 -14.13
N THR A 174 13.68 19.46 -13.35
CA THR A 174 15.10 19.23 -13.02
C THR A 174 15.29 18.45 -11.73
N ASP A 175 14.23 18.20 -10.97
CA ASP A 175 14.29 17.63 -9.64
C ASP A 175 13.83 16.18 -9.70
N SER A 176 14.56 15.27 -9.06
CA SER A 176 14.08 13.90 -8.85
C SER A 176 13.04 13.90 -7.73
N ALA A 177 11.87 13.30 -7.95
CA ALA A 177 10.75 13.36 -7.00
C ALA A 177 10.08 12.00 -6.81
N PHE A 178 9.92 11.59 -5.54
CA PHE A 178 9.11 10.43 -5.16
C PHE A 178 7.92 10.86 -4.30
N MET A 179 6.71 10.60 -4.78
CA MET A 179 5.47 10.95 -4.09
C MET A 179 4.66 9.72 -3.75
N PHE A 180 4.05 9.71 -2.57
CA PHE A 180 3.05 8.72 -2.18
C PHE A 180 1.72 9.38 -1.84
N SER A 181 0.68 9.07 -2.61
CA SER A 181 -0.70 9.52 -2.40
C SER A 181 -1.55 8.35 -1.92
N TYR A 182 -2.07 8.41 -0.69
CA TYR A 182 -2.83 7.33 -0.05
C TYR A 182 -4.29 7.73 0.20
N GLN A 183 -5.21 6.86 -0.19
CA GLN A 183 -6.66 7.02 -0.10
C GLN A 183 -7.29 5.85 0.68
N VAL A 184 -8.19 6.15 1.62
CA VAL A 184 -8.74 5.17 2.58
C VAL A 184 -10.22 4.84 2.36
N ALA A 185 -10.95 5.62 1.55
CA ALA A 185 -12.42 5.56 1.57
C ALA A 185 -13.01 4.20 1.20
N VAL A 186 -12.35 3.44 0.32
CA VAL A 186 -12.82 2.12 -0.11
C VAL A 186 -12.83 1.13 1.06
N ASP A 187 -11.75 1.09 1.85
CA ASP A 187 -11.67 0.22 3.02
C ASP A 187 -12.70 0.62 4.10
N GLU A 188 -12.83 1.91 4.39
CA GLU A 188 -13.80 2.42 5.36
C GLU A 188 -15.25 2.15 4.94
N ALA A 189 -15.58 2.27 3.65
CA ALA A 189 -16.87 1.85 3.12
C ALA A 189 -17.07 0.32 3.26
N GLY A 190 -16.00 -0.45 3.06
CA GLY A 190 -15.98 -1.90 3.29
C GLY A 190 -16.28 -2.25 4.74
N HIS A 191 -15.64 -1.60 5.69
CA HIS A 191 -15.87 -1.80 7.11
C HIS A 191 -17.31 -1.44 7.52
N ALA A 192 -17.83 -0.32 7.01
CA ALA A 192 -19.17 0.15 7.36
C ALA A 192 -20.29 -0.67 6.71
N HIS A 193 -20.09 -1.21 5.50
CA HIS A 193 -21.17 -1.76 4.68
C HIS A 193 -20.89 -3.13 4.02
N GLY A 194 -19.63 -3.56 3.97
CA GLY A 194 -19.15 -4.76 3.28
C GLY A 194 -18.72 -4.50 1.84
N GLY A 195 -17.72 -5.24 1.35
CA GLY A 195 -17.14 -5.08 0.00
C GLY A 195 -18.08 -5.44 -1.16
N GLY A 196 -19.23 -6.05 -0.86
CA GLY A 196 -20.30 -6.33 -1.82
C GLY A 196 -21.40 -5.26 -1.85
N SER A 197 -21.26 -4.17 -1.10
CA SER A 197 -22.31 -3.17 -0.94
C SER A 197 -22.30 -2.08 -2.04
N PRO A 198 -23.42 -1.39 -2.25
CA PRO A 198 -23.47 -0.20 -3.11
C PRO A 198 -22.55 0.94 -2.64
N GLU A 199 -22.34 1.09 -1.34
CA GLU A 199 -21.45 2.11 -0.76
C GLU A 199 -19.97 1.82 -1.09
N TYR A 200 -19.53 0.56 -0.96
CA TYR A 200 -18.20 0.15 -1.40
C TYR A 200 -18.02 0.38 -2.91
N ALA A 201 -19.04 0.03 -3.72
CA ALA A 201 -19.02 0.30 -5.15
C ALA A 201 -18.89 1.80 -5.46
N ALA A 202 -19.60 2.67 -4.73
CA ALA A 202 -19.50 4.12 -4.89
C ALA A 202 -18.11 4.65 -4.50
N ALA A 203 -17.52 4.15 -3.41
CA ALA A 203 -16.16 4.52 -3.01
C ALA A 203 -15.10 4.10 -4.05
N VAL A 204 -15.26 2.91 -4.67
CA VAL A 204 -14.39 2.47 -5.79
C VAL A 204 -14.50 3.41 -6.99
N VAL A 205 -15.71 3.84 -7.34
CA VAL A 205 -15.92 4.83 -8.41
C VAL A 205 -15.27 6.17 -8.07
N ASN A 206 -15.47 6.69 -6.85
CA ASN A 206 -14.84 7.94 -6.39
C ASN A 206 -13.30 7.87 -6.47
N THR A 207 -12.72 6.78 -5.98
CA THR A 207 -11.27 6.54 -6.05
C THR A 207 -10.79 6.50 -7.50
N SER A 208 -11.58 5.92 -8.40
CA SER A 208 -11.26 5.92 -9.83
C SER A 208 -11.32 7.31 -10.46
N GLU A 209 -12.25 8.17 -10.04
CA GLU A 209 -12.31 9.57 -10.47
C GLU A 209 -11.11 10.37 -9.95
N ASN A 210 -10.68 10.08 -8.73
CA ASN A 210 -9.48 10.65 -8.13
C ASN A 210 -8.19 10.26 -8.85
N ILE A 211 -8.03 8.99 -9.23
CA ILE A 211 -6.90 8.56 -10.08
C ILE A 211 -6.95 9.29 -11.42
N ALA A 212 -8.12 9.46 -12.05
CA ALA A 212 -8.23 10.20 -13.32
C ALA A 212 -7.76 11.66 -13.17
N ARG A 213 -8.15 12.35 -12.09
CA ARG A 213 -7.71 13.72 -11.79
C ARG A 213 -6.18 13.82 -11.63
N ILE A 214 -5.57 12.84 -10.97
CA ILE A 214 -4.11 12.77 -10.81
C ILE A 214 -3.44 12.56 -12.17
N MET A 215 -3.93 11.62 -12.98
CA MET A 215 -3.38 11.38 -14.31
C MET A 215 -3.53 12.61 -15.22
N ASP A 216 -4.67 13.32 -15.19
CA ASP A 216 -4.84 14.58 -15.93
C ASP A 216 -3.80 15.64 -15.53
N ALA A 217 -3.43 15.70 -14.24
CA ALA A 217 -2.39 16.62 -13.76
C ALA A 217 -0.98 16.21 -14.22
N ILE A 218 -0.67 14.90 -14.22
CA ILE A 218 0.56 14.35 -14.79
C ILE A 218 0.63 14.71 -16.28
N ASP A 219 -0.42 14.47 -17.05
CA ASP A 219 -0.46 14.73 -18.49
C ASP A 219 -0.24 16.21 -18.81
N ALA A 220 -0.85 17.09 -18.02
CA ALA A 220 -0.65 18.53 -18.15
C ALA A 220 0.80 18.92 -17.82
N TRP A 221 1.39 18.30 -16.79
CA TRP A 221 2.79 18.53 -16.41
C TRP A 221 3.77 18.01 -17.46
N GLU A 222 3.60 16.79 -17.99
CA GLU A 222 4.45 16.21 -19.04
C GLU A 222 4.35 17.04 -20.34
N THR A 223 3.15 17.52 -20.68
CA THR A 223 2.93 18.42 -21.82
C THR A 223 3.70 19.73 -21.65
N ALA A 224 3.79 20.25 -20.42
CA ALA A 224 4.54 21.47 -20.10
C ALA A 224 6.06 21.23 -20.02
N ASN A 225 6.50 19.98 -19.82
CA ASN A 225 7.90 19.57 -19.67
C ASN A 225 8.27 18.46 -20.67
N PRO A 226 8.38 18.77 -21.98
CA PRO A 226 8.61 17.74 -23.00
C PRO A 226 9.90 16.95 -22.77
N GLY A 227 9.79 15.62 -22.81
CA GLY A 227 10.91 14.71 -22.58
C GLY A 227 11.15 14.36 -21.10
N GLN A 228 10.23 14.73 -20.22
CA GLN A 228 10.14 14.22 -18.85
C GLN A 228 8.80 13.53 -18.71
N GLU A 229 8.80 12.31 -18.20
CA GLU A 229 7.59 11.52 -17.98
C GLU A 229 7.56 11.01 -16.53
N TRP A 230 6.37 10.71 -16.02
CA TRP A 230 6.21 10.14 -14.68
C TRP A 230 6.10 8.61 -14.77
N THR A 231 6.79 7.92 -13.87
CA THR A 231 6.43 6.53 -13.55
C THR A 231 5.31 6.53 -12.53
N VAL A 232 4.23 5.78 -12.80
CA VAL A 232 3.07 5.66 -11.92
C VAL A 232 2.87 4.21 -11.47
N ILE A 233 2.77 4.01 -10.16
CA ILE A 233 2.44 2.73 -9.54
C ILE A 233 1.11 2.88 -8.81
N VAL A 234 0.11 2.06 -9.13
CA VAL A 234 -1.15 2.00 -8.37
C VAL A 234 -1.27 0.64 -7.70
N THR A 235 -1.58 0.63 -6.41
CA THR A 235 -1.68 -0.62 -5.64
C THR A 235 -2.71 -0.53 -4.52
N THR A 236 -3.01 -1.69 -3.96
CA THR A 236 -3.79 -1.84 -2.74
C THR A 236 -3.05 -2.79 -1.79
N ASP A 237 -3.21 -2.58 -0.51
CA ASP A 237 -2.55 -3.32 0.55
C ASP A 237 -3.25 -4.64 0.90
N HIS A 238 -4.57 -4.72 0.71
CA HIS A 238 -5.39 -5.92 0.79
C HIS A 238 -6.74 -5.73 0.08
N GLY A 239 -7.55 -6.78 0.05
CA GLY A 239 -8.96 -6.70 -0.35
C GLY A 239 -9.90 -6.77 0.85
N HIS A 240 -11.20 -6.91 0.62
CA HIS A 240 -12.21 -6.85 1.67
C HIS A 240 -13.25 -7.98 1.58
N GLN A 241 -13.80 -8.42 2.71
CA GLN A 241 -14.93 -9.35 2.77
C GLN A 241 -16.18 -8.75 2.11
N GLN A 242 -16.99 -9.58 1.46
CA GLN A 242 -18.21 -9.15 0.75
C GLN A 242 -19.29 -8.63 1.71
N SER A 243 -19.45 -9.27 2.88
CA SER A 243 -20.42 -8.88 3.89
C SER A 243 -19.78 -8.00 4.96
N VAL A 244 -20.60 -7.15 5.59
CA VAL A 244 -20.22 -6.45 6.83
C VAL A 244 -19.78 -7.45 7.91
N GLY A 245 -18.77 -7.09 8.70
CA GLY A 245 -18.18 -7.95 9.70
C GLY A 245 -16.81 -7.46 10.13
N PHE A 246 -15.86 -8.38 10.31
CA PHE A 246 -14.47 -8.03 10.61
C PHE A 246 -13.79 -7.27 9.45
N GLY A 247 -14.26 -7.51 8.22
CA GLY A 247 -13.84 -6.78 7.02
C GLY A 247 -12.65 -7.42 6.33
N HIS A 248 -11.50 -7.44 6.98
CA HIS A 248 -10.28 -8.06 6.46
C HIS A 248 -9.34 -8.45 7.62
N GLY A 249 -8.36 -9.31 7.35
CA GLY A 249 -7.44 -9.86 8.35
C GLY A 249 -7.33 -11.38 8.32
N PHE A 250 -8.23 -12.07 7.62
CA PHE A 250 -8.14 -13.51 7.37
C PHE A 250 -7.66 -13.79 5.95
N GLN A 251 -7.98 -14.97 5.41
CA GLN A 251 -7.38 -15.51 4.20
C GLN A 251 -8.41 -15.89 3.14
N SER A 252 -9.62 -15.32 3.19
CA SER A 252 -10.54 -15.52 2.08
C SER A 252 -9.96 -14.93 0.78
N PRO A 253 -10.26 -15.52 -0.39
CA PRO A 253 -9.77 -14.99 -1.66
C PRO A 253 -10.03 -13.49 -1.84
N ASN A 254 -11.18 -12.98 -1.38
CA ASN A 254 -11.50 -11.56 -1.45
C ASN A 254 -10.55 -10.72 -0.57
N GLU A 255 -10.26 -11.14 0.66
CA GLU A 255 -9.33 -10.42 1.54
C GLU A 255 -7.89 -10.44 1.00
N THR A 256 -7.47 -11.57 0.44
CA THR A 256 -6.09 -11.73 -0.06
C THR A 256 -5.88 -11.17 -1.46
N SER A 257 -6.94 -10.75 -2.16
CA SER A 257 -6.81 -10.16 -3.49
C SER A 257 -6.20 -8.77 -3.38
N SER A 258 -5.12 -8.53 -4.13
CA SER A 258 -4.48 -7.23 -4.26
C SER A 258 -4.11 -7.02 -5.74
N PHE A 259 -3.45 -5.92 -6.08
CA PHE A 259 -2.99 -5.63 -7.43
C PHE A 259 -1.82 -4.66 -7.44
N VAL A 260 -1.08 -4.67 -8.54
CA VAL A 260 -0.08 -3.67 -8.89
C VAL A 260 -0.31 -3.29 -10.35
N ILE A 261 -0.58 -2.02 -10.61
CA ILE A 261 -0.58 -1.44 -11.96
C ILE A 261 0.67 -0.60 -12.07
N PHE A 262 1.48 -0.84 -13.09
CA PHE A 262 2.78 -0.21 -13.26
C PHE A 262 2.89 0.40 -14.66
N ASP A 263 2.79 1.73 -14.74
CA ASP A 263 3.10 2.55 -15.92
C ASP A 263 4.53 3.05 -15.75
N LEU A 264 5.46 2.46 -16.51
CA LEU A 264 6.87 2.83 -16.48
C LEU A 264 7.13 3.94 -17.50
N GLU A 265 7.85 4.97 -17.06
CA GLU A 265 8.32 6.06 -17.91
C GLU A 265 8.89 5.54 -19.24
N GLY A 266 8.38 6.05 -20.37
CA GLY A 266 8.84 5.68 -21.71
C GLY A 266 8.49 4.27 -22.20
N ASP A 267 7.81 3.41 -21.41
CA ASP A 267 7.51 2.02 -21.80
C ASP A 267 6.12 1.84 -22.45
N GLY A 268 5.88 2.57 -23.56
CA GLY A 268 4.67 2.39 -24.36
C GLY A 268 4.52 0.99 -25.01
N ALA A 269 5.55 0.14 -24.94
CA ALA A 269 5.55 -1.16 -25.57
C ALA A 269 4.76 -2.20 -24.78
N ASN A 270 4.51 -1.97 -23.49
CA ASN A 270 3.83 -2.90 -22.59
C ASN A 270 2.47 -2.40 -22.08
N ASP A 271 2.04 -1.22 -22.50
CA ASP A 271 0.70 -0.66 -22.30
C ASP A 271 -0.42 -1.70 -22.55
N GLY A 272 -1.36 -1.80 -21.62
CA GLY A 272 -2.53 -2.68 -21.72
C GLY A 272 -2.25 -4.17 -21.51
N LYS A 273 -1.03 -4.54 -21.06
CA LYS A 273 -0.66 -5.93 -20.79
C LYS A 273 -0.86 -6.30 -19.32
N GLN A 274 -0.75 -7.60 -19.03
CA GLN A 274 -0.74 -8.10 -17.67
C GLN A 274 0.60 -8.71 -17.29
N ASN A 275 0.92 -8.74 -15.99
CA ASN A 275 2.07 -9.49 -15.45
C ASN A 275 1.63 -10.49 -14.38
N LEU A 276 2.00 -11.75 -14.55
CA LEU A 276 1.59 -12.85 -13.65
C LEU A 276 2.52 -13.04 -12.44
N ALA A 277 3.57 -12.25 -12.31
CA ALA A 277 4.60 -12.41 -11.27
C ALA A 277 4.77 -11.19 -10.35
N TYR A 278 3.97 -10.14 -10.52
CA TYR A 278 3.98 -8.98 -9.63
C TYR A 278 3.47 -9.34 -8.23
N THR A 279 4.03 -8.65 -7.24
CA THR A 279 3.68 -8.71 -5.82
C THR A 279 3.84 -7.31 -5.23
N THR A 280 3.15 -7.02 -4.14
CA THR A 280 3.27 -5.73 -3.43
C THR A 280 4.67 -5.48 -2.87
N ALA A 281 5.43 -6.53 -2.53
CA ALA A 281 6.81 -6.43 -2.08
C ALA A 281 7.80 -5.99 -3.18
N ASP A 282 7.39 -5.99 -4.45
CA ASP A 282 8.22 -5.51 -5.57
C ASP A 282 8.27 -3.98 -5.67
N ILE A 283 7.35 -3.26 -5.01
CA ILE A 283 7.19 -1.80 -5.19
C ILE A 283 8.41 -1.03 -4.69
N THR A 284 8.82 -1.24 -3.43
CA THR A 284 10.02 -0.59 -2.88
C THR A 284 11.29 -0.88 -3.70
N PRO A 285 11.67 -2.14 -4.03
CA PRO A 285 12.85 -2.39 -4.84
C PRO A 285 12.74 -1.77 -6.25
N THR A 286 11.54 -1.66 -6.81
CA THR A 286 11.33 -0.93 -8.07
C THR A 286 11.69 0.53 -7.92
N ILE A 287 11.09 1.23 -6.95
CA ILE A 287 11.29 2.66 -6.73
C ILE A 287 12.77 2.94 -6.44
N VAL A 288 13.35 2.25 -5.44
CA VAL A 288 14.78 2.39 -5.09
C VAL A 288 15.67 2.26 -6.32
N SER A 289 15.39 1.28 -7.17
CA SER A 289 16.22 1.05 -8.35
C SER A 289 15.99 2.05 -9.49
N LEU A 290 14.80 2.67 -9.61
CA LEU A 290 14.54 3.71 -10.61
C LEU A 290 15.36 4.96 -10.33
N PHE A 291 15.55 5.33 -9.06
CA PHE A 291 16.41 6.45 -8.64
C PHE A 291 17.91 6.12 -8.66
N GLY A 292 18.32 4.92 -9.10
CA GLY A 292 19.72 4.49 -9.07
C GLY A 292 20.27 4.18 -7.68
N ALA A 293 19.44 4.21 -6.64
CA ALA A 293 19.86 3.95 -5.27
C ALA A 293 20.27 2.46 -5.08
N PRO A 294 21.27 2.16 -4.23
CA PRO A 294 21.69 0.78 -3.98
C PRO A 294 20.54 -0.08 -3.43
N SER A 295 20.23 -1.17 -4.13
CA SER A 295 19.25 -2.14 -3.65
C SER A 295 19.77 -2.91 -2.45
N ARG A 296 18.89 -3.17 -1.48
CA ARG A 296 19.16 -4.09 -0.38
C ARG A 296 19.12 -5.54 -0.86
N SER A 297 20.00 -6.37 -0.31
CA SER A 297 20.06 -7.81 -0.62
C SER A 297 18.96 -8.62 0.06
N ASP A 298 18.30 -8.03 1.07
CA ASP A 298 17.26 -8.66 1.88
C ASP A 298 15.84 -8.20 1.57
N PHE A 299 15.59 -7.59 0.42
CA PHE A 299 14.23 -7.48 -0.11
C PHE A 299 13.61 -8.85 -0.37
N ASP A 300 12.29 -8.96 -0.22
CA ASP A 300 11.54 -10.14 -0.64
C ASP A 300 11.07 -10.05 -2.11
N GLY A 301 10.83 -8.82 -2.60
CA GLY A 301 10.50 -8.55 -3.99
C GLY A 301 11.72 -8.24 -4.86
N ALA A 302 11.46 -7.97 -6.13
CA ALA A 302 12.44 -7.51 -7.12
C ALA A 302 11.81 -6.44 -8.03
N PRO A 303 12.61 -5.58 -8.69
CA PRO A 303 12.06 -4.53 -9.54
C PRO A 303 11.06 -5.04 -10.58
N LEU A 304 9.89 -4.40 -10.67
CA LEU A 304 8.75 -4.79 -11.52
C LEU A 304 9.16 -4.86 -13.00
N TYR A 305 9.90 -3.85 -13.48
CA TYR A 305 10.41 -3.79 -14.86
C TYR A 305 11.39 -4.94 -15.19
N GLY A 306 11.93 -5.65 -14.20
CA GLY A 306 12.76 -6.84 -14.39
C GLY A 306 11.98 -8.11 -14.69
N LYS A 307 10.66 -8.12 -14.47
CA LYS A 307 9.79 -9.32 -14.58
C LYS A 307 9.21 -9.51 -15.98
N VAL A 308 9.99 -9.19 -17.01
CA VAL A 308 9.57 -9.19 -18.43
C VAL A 308 9.12 -10.55 -18.95
N THR A 309 9.63 -11.66 -18.39
CA THR A 309 9.27 -13.02 -18.83
C THR A 309 7.86 -13.44 -18.40
N SER A 310 7.25 -12.68 -17.49
CA SER A 310 5.90 -12.93 -16.96
C SER A 310 4.86 -11.99 -17.54
N ILE A 311 5.24 -11.13 -18.49
CA ILE A 311 4.33 -10.28 -19.25
C ILE A 311 3.53 -11.15 -20.21
N VAL A 312 2.22 -10.97 -20.21
CA VAL A 312 1.27 -11.58 -21.14
C VAL A 312 0.52 -10.45 -21.84
N ASP A 313 0.37 -10.57 -23.14
CA ASP A 313 -0.42 -9.69 -24.00
C ASP A 313 -1.77 -10.35 -24.29
N PRO A 314 -2.84 -10.03 -23.53
CA PRO A 314 -4.14 -10.65 -23.68
C PRO A 314 -4.96 -9.96 -24.78
N THR A 315 -5.79 -10.74 -25.49
CA THR A 315 -6.80 -10.16 -26.41
C THR A 315 -7.86 -9.33 -25.66
N ASP A 316 -8.15 -9.70 -24.41
CA ASP A 316 -9.09 -9.04 -23.52
C ASP A 316 -8.46 -8.98 -22.12
N LEU A 317 -7.96 -7.80 -21.75
CA LEU A 317 -7.29 -7.59 -20.46
C LEU A 317 -8.22 -7.82 -19.28
N LYS A 318 -9.48 -7.34 -19.34
CA LYS A 318 -10.47 -7.53 -18.27
C LYS A 318 -10.70 -9.00 -17.99
N GLN A 319 -10.98 -9.78 -19.04
CA GLN A 319 -11.19 -11.22 -18.89
C GLN A 319 -9.94 -11.93 -18.35
N ALA A 320 -8.75 -11.54 -18.80
CA ALA A 320 -7.50 -12.14 -18.34
C ALA A 320 -7.22 -11.86 -16.85
N LEU A 321 -7.54 -10.65 -16.38
CA LEU A 321 -7.43 -10.29 -14.97
C LEU A 321 -8.50 -10.99 -14.11
N ASP A 322 -9.75 -11.09 -14.58
CA ASP A 322 -10.80 -11.88 -13.92
C ASP A 322 -10.39 -13.36 -13.78
N ASP A 323 -9.81 -13.93 -14.85
CA ASP A 323 -9.28 -15.30 -14.83
C ASP A 323 -8.14 -15.47 -13.83
N ALA A 324 -7.24 -14.48 -13.72
CA ALA A 324 -6.15 -14.50 -12.75
C ALA A 324 -6.67 -14.43 -11.30
N ILE A 325 -7.63 -13.54 -11.02
CA ILE A 325 -8.28 -13.42 -9.70
C ILE A 325 -9.00 -14.73 -9.33
N ALA A 326 -9.66 -15.37 -10.29
CA ALA A 326 -10.36 -16.64 -10.07
C ALA A 326 -9.43 -17.80 -9.67
N MET A 327 -8.12 -17.67 -9.85
CA MET A 327 -7.14 -18.68 -9.39
C MET A 327 -6.84 -18.57 -7.90
N TYR A 328 -7.23 -17.49 -7.22
CA TYR A 328 -6.94 -17.32 -5.80
C TYR A 328 -7.77 -18.26 -4.94
N GLY A 329 -7.07 -18.97 -4.06
CA GLY A 329 -7.66 -19.89 -3.11
C GLY A 329 -7.12 -19.65 -1.71
N TYR A 330 -7.57 -20.45 -0.76
CA TYR A 330 -7.04 -20.41 0.60
C TYR A 330 -5.62 -20.99 0.64
N PRO A 331 -4.76 -20.52 1.57
CA PRO A 331 -3.48 -21.17 1.84
C PRO A 331 -3.70 -22.58 2.40
N ASN A 332 -2.62 -23.35 2.52
CA ASN A 332 -2.70 -24.65 3.20
C ASN A 332 -3.21 -24.49 4.64
N ILE A 333 -3.84 -25.55 5.17
CA ILE A 333 -4.53 -25.50 6.46
C ILE A 333 -3.63 -25.03 7.61
N GLY A 334 -2.34 -25.38 7.62
CA GLY A 334 -1.41 -24.96 8.67
C GLY A 334 -1.18 -23.46 8.66
N VAL A 335 -0.94 -22.90 7.48
CA VAL A 335 -0.78 -21.44 7.29
C VAL A 335 -2.08 -20.70 7.60
N ASN A 336 -3.23 -21.23 7.15
CA ASN A 336 -4.53 -20.63 7.43
C ASN A 336 -4.81 -20.56 8.95
N ILE A 337 -4.52 -21.63 9.69
CA ILE A 337 -4.64 -21.68 11.14
C ILE A 337 -3.69 -20.68 11.82
N ALA A 338 -2.43 -20.64 11.40
CA ALA A 338 -1.43 -19.76 11.99
C ALA A 338 -1.80 -18.28 11.82
N LEU A 339 -2.22 -17.88 10.61
CA LEU A 339 -2.64 -16.52 10.33
C LEU A 339 -3.94 -16.16 11.05
N GLY A 340 -4.93 -17.07 11.08
CA GLY A 340 -6.16 -16.85 11.84
C GLY A 340 -5.88 -16.61 13.33
N VAL A 341 -5.04 -17.43 13.97
CA VAL A 341 -4.63 -17.22 15.36
C VAL A 341 -3.91 -15.88 15.52
N ARG A 342 -3.00 -15.54 14.61
CA ARG A 342 -2.30 -14.26 14.66
C ARG A 342 -3.25 -13.08 14.61
N THR A 343 -4.20 -13.06 13.67
CA THR A 343 -5.17 -11.99 13.50
C THR A 343 -5.96 -11.77 14.78
N VAL A 344 -6.49 -12.83 15.40
CA VAL A 344 -7.23 -12.72 16.66
C VAL A 344 -6.42 -12.04 17.75
N PHE A 345 -5.18 -12.48 17.98
CA PHE A 345 -4.35 -11.90 19.03
C PHE A 345 -3.85 -10.48 18.69
N ALA A 346 -3.54 -10.22 17.43
CA ALA A 346 -3.05 -8.94 16.95
C ALA A 346 -4.13 -7.84 17.02
N SER A 347 -5.41 -8.19 16.90
CA SER A 347 -6.50 -7.21 16.95
C SER A 347 -6.94 -6.82 18.36
N ILE A 348 -6.74 -7.67 19.38
CA ILE A 348 -7.08 -7.36 20.78
C ILE A 348 -6.50 -6.01 21.26
N PRO A 349 -5.18 -5.76 21.20
CA PRO A 349 -4.61 -4.51 21.69
C PRO A 349 -5.10 -3.30 20.88
N TYR A 350 -5.34 -3.47 19.58
CA TYR A 350 -5.86 -2.41 18.71
C TYR A 350 -7.27 -1.97 19.13
N PHE A 351 -8.18 -2.93 19.38
CA PHE A 351 -9.52 -2.61 19.86
C PHE A 351 -9.54 -2.02 21.27
N LEU A 352 -8.58 -2.37 22.13
CA LEU A 352 -8.41 -1.77 23.46
C LEU A 352 -7.91 -0.31 23.40
N ASP A 353 -7.07 0.02 22.43
CA ASP A 353 -6.54 1.38 22.22
C ASP A 353 -7.60 2.32 21.61
N GLY A 354 -8.42 1.80 20.69
CA GLY A 354 -9.47 2.55 19.99
C GLY A 354 -10.73 2.88 20.82
N PHE A 355 -10.77 2.58 22.12
CA PHE A 355 -11.92 2.86 23.02
C PHE A 355 -13.29 2.46 22.44
N VAL A 356 -13.42 1.24 21.89
CA VAL A 356 -14.71 0.79 21.33
C VAL A 356 -15.53 0.04 22.38
N THR A 357 -16.75 0.49 22.61
CA THR A 357 -17.78 -0.13 23.47
C THR A 357 -18.30 -1.49 22.98
N THR A 358 -17.66 -2.11 21.99
CA THR A 358 -18.14 -3.35 21.34
C THR A 358 -16.99 -4.28 20.94
N VAL A 359 -15.92 -4.35 21.77
CA VAL A 359 -14.94 -5.45 21.72
C VAL A 359 -15.66 -6.81 21.62
N THR A 360 -16.80 -6.97 22.29
CA THR A 360 -17.64 -8.16 22.22
C THR A 360 -18.18 -8.47 20.82
N ASP A 361 -18.66 -7.49 20.04
CA ASP A 361 -19.29 -7.75 18.74
C ASP A 361 -18.25 -8.10 17.67
N GLN A 362 -17.08 -7.44 17.69
CA GLN A 362 -15.97 -7.74 16.79
C GLN A 362 -15.32 -9.08 17.12
N LEU A 363 -15.16 -9.42 18.41
CA LEU A 363 -14.74 -10.75 18.83
C LEU A 363 -15.80 -11.82 18.51
N GLN A 364 -17.09 -11.50 18.63
CA GLN A 364 -18.17 -12.41 18.28
C GLN A 364 -18.17 -12.70 16.77
N ALA A 365 -17.89 -11.72 15.92
CA ALA A 365 -17.71 -11.95 14.48
C ALA A 365 -16.56 -12.93 14.16
N ILE A 366 -15.46 -12.88 14.93
CA ILE A 366 -14.37 -13.86 14.84
C ILE A 366 -14.86 -15.26 15.27
N VAL A 367 -15.65 -15.34 16.35
CA VAL A 367 -16.26 -16.60 16.83
C VAL A 367 -17.26 -17.17 15.82
N ASP A 368 -18.04 -16.32 15.17
CA ASP A 368 -19.10 -16.67 14.21
C ASP A 368 -18.55 -17.06 12.83
N ALA A 369 -17.29 -16.74 12.53
CA ALA A 369 -16.62 -17.10 11.27
C ALA A 369 -16.40 -18.63 11.09
N ASP A 370 -16.89 -19.47 12.03
CA ASP A 370 -16.87 -20.94 12.01
C ASP A 370 -15.51 -21.52 11.57
N ILE A 371 -14.44 -20.86 12.02
CA ILE A 371 -13.06 -21.31 11.80
C ILE A 371 -12.96 -22.67 12.49
N PHE A 372 -12.51 -23.71 11.77
CA PHE A 372 -12.41 -25.13 12.16
C PHE A 372 -11.56 -25.42 13.43
N LEU A 373 -11.25 -24.40 14.23
CA LEU A 373 -10.47 -24.41 15.45
C LEU A 373 -11.30 -24.07 16.68
N VAL A 374 -12.53 -24.58 16.79
CA VAL A 374 -13.40 -24.37 17.95
C VAL A 374 -12.68 -24.63 19.28
N SER A 375 -11.66 -25.50 19.35
CA SER A 375 -10.86 -25.73 20.57
C SER A 375 -9.78 -24.69 20.86
N ALA A 376 -9.10 -24.13 19.85
CA ALA A 376 -8.09 -23.08 20.05
C ALA A 376 -8.77 -21.72 20.23
N LEU A 377 -9.82 -21.44 19.44
CA LEU A 377 -10.61 -20.23 19.56
C LEU A 377 -11.43 -20.18 20.85
N ALA A 378 -11.98 -21.31 21.35
CA ALA A 378 -12.65 -21.35 22.66
C ALA A 378 -11.69 -21.07 23.81
N GLY A 379 -10.45 -21.57 23.74
CA GLY A 379 -9.41 -21.24 24.72
C GLY A 379 -9.03 -19.76 24.70
N VAL A 380 -9.04 -19.14 23.51
CA VAL A 380 -8.81 -17.69 23.34
C VAL A 380 -10.02 -16.87 23.77
N ALA A 381 -11.25 -17.28 23.47
CA ALA A 381 -12.46 -16.60 23.92
C ALA A 381 -12.61 -16.67 25.45
N GLU A 382 -12.30 -17.82 26.07
CA GLU A 382 -12.25 -17.98 27.53
C GLU A 382 -11.14 -17.10 28.15
N PHE A 383 -9.98 -17.01 27.49
CA PHE A 383 -8.88 -16.14 27.89
C PHE A 383 -9.22 -14.64 27.74
N VAL A 384 -9.85 -14.23 26.64
CA VAL A 384 -10.25 -12.84 26.40
C VAL A 384 -11.34 -12.42 27.38
N VAL A 385 -12.35 -13.26 27.63
CA VAL A 385 -13.36 -13.03 28.68
C VAL A 385 -12.74 -12.90 30.07
N GLN A 386 -11.64 -13.61 30.36
CA GLN A 386 -10.91 -13.49 31.62
C GLN A 386 -10.01 -12.24 31.71
N ILE A 387 -9.59 -11.65 30.58
CA ILE A 387 -8.67 -10.51 30.49
C ILE A 387 -9.35 -9.13 30.54
N VAL A 388 -10.65 -9.05 30.24
CA VAL A 388 -11.41 -7.78 30.26
C VAL A 388 -11.40 -7.07 31.64
N GLY A 389 -10.90 -7.73 32.70
CA GLY A 389 -10.55 -7.08 33.96
C GLY A 389 -9.11 -6.52 34.00
N ASP A 390 -8.97 -5.24 33.67
CA ASP A 390 -7.85 -4.35 34.06
C ASP A 390 -6.45 -4.54 33.43
N ILE A 391 -6.32 -5.08 32.20
CA ILE A 391 -5.01 -5.17 31.53
C ILE A 391 -4.79 -4.02 30.51
N ALA A 392 -3.62 -3.37 30.59
CA ALA A 392 -3.22 -2.27 29.69
C ALA A 392 -2.81 -2.75 28.27
N VAL A 393 -3.07 -1.92 27.24
CA VAL A 393 -2.71 -2.14 25.82
C VAL A 393 -1.29 -2.69 25.63
N GLY A 394 -0.31 -2.20 26.40
CA GLY A 394 1.08 -2.66 26.31
C GLY A 394 1.27 -4.16 26.66
N THR A 395 0.47 -4.71 27.58
CA THR A 395 0.57 -6.12 27.97
C THR A 395 -0.04 -7.02 26.92
N THR A 396 -1.21 -6.65 26.37
CA THR A 396 -1.85 -7.39 25.28
C THR A 396 -1.03 -7.30 23.98
N GLN A 397 -0.39 -6.16 23.72
CA GLN A 397 0.53 -6.01 22.58
C GLN A 397 1.78 -6.89 22.72
N ALA A 398 2.36 -7.00 23.92
CA ALA A 398 3.49 -7.90 24.16
C ALA A 398 3.13 -9.38 23.91
N LEU A 399 1.94 -9.81 24.37
CA LEU A 399 1.44 -11.15 24.09
C LEU A 399 1.16 -11.37 22.61
N ALA A 400 0.53 -10.40 21.94
CA ALA A 400 0.26 -10.44 20.52
C ALA A 400 1.55 -10.63 19.71
N ARG A 401 2.64 -9.95 20.08
CA ARG A 401 3.96 -10.14 19.47
C ARG A 401 4.50 -11.56 19.66
N VAL A 402 4.39 -12.13 20.87
CA VAL A 402 4.80 -13.52 21.11
C VAL A 402 4.05 -14.48 20.20
N VAL A 403 2.72 -14.35 20.12
CA VAL A 403 1.89 -15.18 19.24
C VAL A 403 2.25 -14.95 17.77
N ALA A 404 2.48 -13.71 17.37
CA ALA A 404 2.87 -13.38 16.01
C ALA A 404 4.21 -14.01 15.62
N THR A 405 5.22 -13.97 16.49
CA THR A 405 6.49 -14.67 16.28
C THR A 405 6.31 -16.18 16.20
N LEU A 406 5.51 -16.78 17.08
CA LEU A 406 5.20 -18.21 17.04
C LEU A 406 4.43 -18.64 15.78
N THR A 407 3.74 -17.69 15.14
CA THR A 407 2.99 -17.90 13.89
C THR A 407 3.75 -17.40 12.67
N GLY A 408 5.01 -16.95 12.80
CA GLY A 408 5.91 -16.65 11.68
C GLY A 408 6.18 -15.17 11.37
N SER A 409 5.70 -14.21 12.15
CA SER A 409 5.99 -12.78 11.97
C SER A 409 7.30 -12.37 12.64
N GLY A 410 8.14 -11.60 11.95
CA GLY A 410 9.42 -11.11 12.48
C GLY A 410 10.42 -12.21 12.85
N VAL A 411 10.32 -13.38 12.21
CA VAL A 411 11.19 -14.54 12.48
C VAL A 411 12.47 -14.55 11.63
N ILE A 412 12.52 -13.70 10.61
CA ILE A 412 13.67 -13.56 9.70
C ILE A 412 14.38 -12.23 10.02
N PRO A 413 15.61 -12.25 10.54
CA PRO A 413 16.36 -11.03 10.81
C PRO A 413 16.91 -10.41 9.51
N PRO A 414 17.25 -9.10 9.51
CA PRO A 414 17.92 -8.46 8.37
C PRO A 414 19.30 -9.06 8.13
N SER A 415 19.69 -9.21 6.86
CA SER A 415 21.07 -9.56 6.51
C SER A 415 21.90 -8.33 6.16
N ASP A 416 21.26 -7.26 5.68
CA ASP A 416 21.90 -5.97 5.48
C ASP A 416 21.78 -5.12 6.75
N PRO A 417 22.81 -4.36 7.12
CA PRO A 417 22.74 -3.49 8.29
C PRO A 417 21.66 -2.41 8.12
N PRO A 418 21.18 -1.82 9.24
CA PRO A 418 20.46 -0.55 9.20
C PRO A 418 21.26 0.52 8.45
N LEU A 419 20.56 1.54 7.93
CA LEU A 419 21.24 2.72 7.42
C LEU A 419 22.10 3.37 8.54
N PRO A 420 23.31 3.86 8.22
CA PRO A 420 24.10 4.60 9.20
C PRO A 420 23.29 5.78 9.76
N PRO A 421 23.45 6.15 11.04
CA PRO A 421 22.75 7.30 11.58
C PRO A 421 23.20 8.59 10.86
N PRO A 422 22.30 9.58 10.70
CA PRO A 422 22.66 10.87 10.14
C PRO A 422 23.81 11.51 10.92
N SER A 423 24.67 12.24 10.21
CA SER A 423 25.75 12.99 10.87
C SER A 423 25.17 14.00 11.88
N SER A 424 25.93 14.35 12.92
CA SER A 424 25.45 15.26 13.98
C SER A 424 25.00 16.64 13.45
N ALA A 425 25.45 17.05 12.27
CA ALA A 425 25.02 18.28 11.61
C ALA A 425 23.63 18.16 10.94
N ALA A 426 23.24 16.97 10.47
CA ALA A 426 21.93 16.71 9.87
C ALA A 426 20.81 16.57 10.93
N LEU A 427 21.16 16.27 12.18
CA LEU A 427 20.21 16.30 13.30
C LEU A 427 19.75 17.72 13.67
N GLU A 428 20.56 18.75 13.43
CA GLU A 428 20.18 20.15 13.71
C GLU A 428 19.16 20.72 12.72
N THR A 429 19.10 20.19 11.49
CA THR A 429 18.15 20.61 10.44
C THR A 429 16.79 19.91 10.54
N LEU A 430 16.71 18.78 11.24
CA LEU A 430 15.47 18.01 11.45
C LEU A 430 14.68 18.44 12.69
N LEU A 431 15.28 19.25 13.58
CA LEU A 431 14.59 19.79 14.74
C LEU A 431 13.84 21.07 14.34
N PRO A 432 12.52 21.18 14.60
CA PRO A 432 11.85 22.47 14.48
C PRO A 432 12.57 23.46 15.40
N ALA A 433 12.87 24.65 14.88
CA ALA A 433 13.50 25.72 15.64
C ALA A 433 12.79 25.87 16.99
N ALA A 434 13.54 25.69 18.08
CA ALA A 434 13.00 25.71 19.43
C ALA A 434 12.15 26.98 19.63
N VAL A 435 10.83 26.80 19.76
CA VAL A 435 9.94 27.87 20.21
C VAL A 435 10.22 28.03 21.70
N LEU A 436 11.12 28.97 22.02
CA LEU A 436 11.19 29.59 23.33
C LEU A 436 9.89 30.39 23.53
N VAL A 437 8.94 29.86 24.31
CA VAL A 437 8.34 30.42 25.54
C VAL A 437 7.40 29.39 26.16
#